data_AF-A0AAW8KQV0-F1
#
_entry.id   AF-A0AAW8KQV0-F1
#
_cell.length_a   1.000
_cell.length_b   1.000
_cell.length_c   1.000
_cell.angle_alpha   90.00
_cell.angle_beta   90.00
_cell.angle_gamma   90.00
#
_symmetry.space_group_name_H-M   'P 1'
#
loop_
_entity.id
_entity.type
_entity.pdbx_description
1 polymer ?
#
loop_
_entity_poly.entity_id
_entity_poly.type
_entity_poly.pdbx_seq_one_letter_code
_entity_poly.pdbx_strand_id
1 'polypeptide(L)'
;LLAKVHTLSPMPFGIQLAHAGRKASTEKPWLGKGQIAKDQPHGWQTVAPSESTFSVYDAAPHALTIAEIKQVQQDFAAAAKRAVEA
;
A
#
# COMPACT_ATOMS: atom_id res chain seq x y z
N LEU A 1 -11.10 3.45 17.31
CA LEU A 1 -12.19 3.65 16.33
C LEU A 1 -13.23 2.53 16.44
N LEU A 2 -12.87 1.27 16.15
CA LEU A 2 -13.79 0.12 16.16
C LEU A 2 -14.62 0.01 17.44
N ALA A 3 -13.98 0.01 18.61
CA ALA A 3 -14.67 -0.03 19.91
C ALA A 3 -15.77 1.04 20.05
N LYS A 4 -15.56 2.25 19.51
CA LYS A 4 -16.56 3.33 19.55
C LYS A 4 -17.70 3.08 18.57
N VAL A 5 -17.43 2.56 17.37
CA VAL A 5 -18.49 2.28 16.39
C VAL A 5 -19.36 1.11 16.84
N HIS A 6 -18.79 0.11 17.52
CA HIS A 6 -19.55 -0.98 18.13
C HIS A 6 -20.59 -0.52 19.16
N THR A 7 -20.37 0.61 19.86
CA THR A 7 -21.39 1.15 20.77
C THR A 7 -22.54 1.84 20.03
N LEU A 8 -22.42 2.07 18.72
CA LEU A 8 -23.37 2.84 17.91
C LEU A 8 -24.15 1.96 16.92
N SER A 9 -23.58 0.85 16.46
CA SER A 9 -24.21 -0.01 15.45
C SER A 9 -23.73 -1.47 15.55
N PRO A 10 -24.62 -2.45 15.33
CA PRO A 10 -24.26 -3.86 15.22
C PRO A 10 -23.79 -4.28 13.81
N MET A 11 -23.64 -3.35 12.87
CA MET A 11 -23.26 -3.66 11.49
C MET A 11 -21.90 -4.39 11.44
N PRO A 12 -21.76 -5.45 10.60
CA PRO A 12 -20.48 -6.13 10.42
C PRO A 12 -19.40 -5.20 9.85
N PHE A 13 -18.16 -5.39 10.29
CA PHE A 13 -17.00 -4.68 9.75
C PHE A 13 -16.27 -5.54 8.72
N GLY A 14 -15.80 -4.87 7.66
CA GLY A 14 -14.87 -5.45 6.69
C GLY A 14 -13.72 -4.48 6.45
N ILE A 15 -12.55 -5.03 6.14
CA ILE A 15 -11.37 -4.26 5.78
C ILE A 15 -10.73 -4.82 4.51
N GLN A 16 -10.29 -3.93 3.62
CA GLN A 16 -9.49 -4.29 2.45
C GLN A 16 -8.01 -4.11 2.80
N LEU A 17 -7.24 -5.21 2.72
CA LEU A 17 -5.79 -5.17 2.81
C LEU A 17 -5.22 -4.88 1.42
N ALA A 18 -4.19 -4.04 1.34
CA ALA A 18 -3.68 -3.58 0.04
C ALA A 18 -2.17 -3.32 0.06
N HIS A 19 -1.57 -3.45 -1.12
CA HIS A 19 -0.21 -3.02 -1.43
C HIS A 19 -0.23 -2.34 -2.81
N ALA A 20 0.11 -1.05 -2.89
CA ALA A 20 -0.08 -0.26 -4.10
C ALA A 20 0.99 -0.51 -5.19
N GLY A 21 2.09 -1.19 -4.85
CA GLY A 21 3.14 -1.57 -5.80
C GLY A 21 3.75 -0.37 -6.53
N ARG A 22 3.91 -0.46 -7.86
CA ARG A 22 4.39 0.66 -8.70
C ARG A 22 3.49 1.91 -8.71
N LYS A 23 2.26 1.82 -8.20
CA LYS A 23 1.34 2.95 -8.04
C LYS A 23 1.38 3.56 -6.64
N ALA A 24 2.29 3.09 -5.77
CA ALA A 24 2.54 3.69 -4.46
C ALA A 24 3.27 5.03 -4.62
N SER A 25 3.57 5.69 -3.50
CA SER A 25 4.29 6.97 -3.48
C SER A 25 3.67 7.98 -4.44
N THR A 26 2.36 8.19 -4.36
CA THR A 26 1.60 9.04 -5.28
C THR A 26 0.82 10.07 -4.48
N GLU A 27 0.75 11.30 -5.01
CA GLU A 27 0.07 12.39 -4.35
C GLU A 27 -1.42 12.14 -4.14
N LYS A 28 -1.96 12.84 -3.15
CA LYS A 28 -3.40 12.83 -2.91
C LYS A 28 -4.12 13.35 -4.17
N PRO A 29 -5.33 12.84 -4.47
CA PRO A 29 -6.03 13.22 -5.70
C PRO A 29 -6.23 14.73 -5.91
N TRP A 30 -6.38 15.51 -4.83
CA TRP A 30 -6.57 16.96 -4.88
C TRP A 30 -5.25 17.76 -4.94
N LEU A 31 -4.09 17.09 -4.91
CA LEU A 31 -2.75 17.71 -5.02
C LEU A 31 -2.03 17.36 -6.34
N GLY A 32 -2.70 16.65 -7.26
CA GLY A 32 -2.20 16.46 -8.64
C GLY A 32 -1.93 15.01 -9.07
N LYS A 33 -2.19 13.99 -8.24
CA LYS A 33 -2.08 12.54 -8.59
C LYS A 33 -0.73 12.08 -9.17
N GLY A 34 0.30 12.91 -9.18
CA GLY A 34 1.63 12.55 -9.66
C GLY A 34 2.38 11.68 -8.65
N GLN A 35 3.33 10.88 -9.12
CA GLN A 35 4.23 10.16 -8.22
C GLN A 35 5.08 11.17 -7.43
N ILE A 36 5.21 10.95 -6.13
CA ILE A 36 6.16 11.62 -5.25
C ILE A 36 7.49 10.89 -5.40
N ALA A 37 8.48 11.56 -5.99
CA ALA A 37 9.80 10.99 -6.22
C ALA A 37 10.48 10.61 -4.89
N LYS A 38 11.29 9.55 -4.89
CA LYS A 38 11.89 8.96 -3.66
C LYS A 38 12.83 9.88 -2.88
N ASP A 39 13.30 10.95 -3.52
CA ASP A 39 14.18 11.98 -2.94
C ASP A 39 13.40 13.15 -2.32
N GLN A 40 12.07 13.16 -2.46
CA GLN A 40 11.18 14.15 -1.84
C GLN A 40 10.77 13.73 -0.42
N PRO A 41 10.38 14.67 0.48
CA PRO A 41 10.12 14.38 1.90
C PRO A 41 9.08 13.29 2.20
N HIS A 42 8.15 13.04 1.28
CA HIS A 42 7.09 12.04 1.44
C HIS A 42 7.15 10.93 0.40
N GLY A 43 8.20 10.90 -0.41
CA GLY A 43 8.38 9.89 -1.43
C GLY A 43 9.13 8.67 -0.92
N TRP A 44 8.94 7.55 -1.58
CA TRP A 44 9.69 6.33 -1.33
C TRP A 44 9.87 5.49 -2.60
N GLN A 45 10.84 4.59 -2.58
CA GLN A 45 11.07 3.65 -3.68
C GLN A 45 9.88 2.70 -3.79
N THR A 46 9.17 2.73 -4.92
CA THR A 46 8.10 1.78 -5.21
C THR A 46 8.69 0.42 -5.62
N VAL A 47 7.91 -0.64 -5.44
CA VAL A 47 8.30 -2.02 -5.79
C VAL A 47 7.25 -2.67 -6.69
N ALA A 48 7.67 -3.59 -7.57
CA ALA A 48 6.79 -4.25 -8.53
C ALA A 48 7.37 -5.59 -9.03
N PRO A 49 6.62 -6.38 -9.82
CA PRO A 49 7.15 -7.61 -10.44
C PRO A 49 8.26 -7.37 -11.46
N SER A 50 8.34 -6.16 -12.04
CA SER A 50 9.36 -5.74 -12.99
C SER A 50 9.58 -4.23 -12.88
N GLU A 51 10.63 -3.72 -13.51
CA GLU A 51 10.97 -2.28 -13.52
C GLU A 51 10.06 -1.44 -14.46
N SER A 52 8.98 -2.02 -15.00
CA SER A 52 8.04 -1.27 -15.84
C SER A 52 7.25 -0.25 -15.05
N THR A 53 7.34 1.01 -15.48
CA THR A 53 6.59 2.13 -14.90
C THR A 53 5.09 2.00 -15.12
N PHE A 54 4.29 2.66 -14.28
CA PHE A 54 2.84 2.75 -14.48
C PHE A 54 2.48 3.84 -15.49
N SER A 55 3.08 5.03 -15.34
CA SER A 55 3.06 6.13 -16.30
C SER A 55 4.47 6.40 -16.85
N VAL A 56 4.56 7.03 -18.02
CA VAL A 56 5.83 7.42 -18.64
C VAL A 56 6.61 8.47 -17.84
N TYR A 57 5.95 9.17 -16.91
CA TYR A 57 6.55 10.19 -16.04
C TYR A 57 6.97 9.64 -14.67
N ASP A 58 6.60 8.40 -14.35
CA ASP A 58 6.92 7.81 -13.05
C ASP A 58 8.37 7.29 -13.05
N ALA A 59 9.01 7.34 -11.89
CA ALA A 59 10.25 6.61 -11.65
C ALA A 59 10.01 5.10 -11.70
N ALA A 60 11.01 4.38 -12.23
CA ALA A 60 10.96 2.92 -12.28
C ALA A 60 10.89 2.31 -10.86
N PRO A 61 9.98 1.35 -10.63
CA PRO A 61 9.95 0.59 -9.39
C PRO A 61 11.15 -0.36 -9.31
N HIS A 62 11.51 -0.76 -8.09
CA HIS A 62 12.42 -1.88 -7.85
C HIS A 62 11.73 -3.20 -8.19
N ALA A 63 12.36 -4.03 -9.02
CA ALA A 63 11.85 -5.36 -9.33
C ALA A 63 12.08 -6.30 -8.13
N LEU A 64 10.98 -6.80 -7.58
CA LEU A 64 11.03 -7.65 -6.39
C LEU A 64 11.75 -8.97 -6.68
N THR A 65 12.67 -9.31 -5.81
CA THR A 65 13.26 -10.64 -5.69
C THR A 65 12.23 -11.63 -5.12
N ILE A 66 12.50 -12.93 -5.27
CA ILE A 66 11.66 -13.98 -4.65
C ILE A 66 11.59 -13.83 -3.13
N ALA A 67 12.67 -13.39 -2.48
CA ALA A 67 12.68 -13.17 -1.04
C ALA A 67 11.74 -12.01 -0.64
N GLU A 68 11.77 -10.91 -1.37
CA GLU A 68 10.89 -9.77 -1.10
C GLU A 68 9.42 -10.08 -1.43
N ILE A 69 9.14 -10.91 -2.45
CA ILE A 69 7.77 -11.41 -2.70
C ILE A 69 7.27 -12.21 -1.49
N LYS A 70 8.10 -13.07 -0.90
CA LYS A 70 7.75 -13.81 0.32
C LYS A 70 7.50 -12.86 1.49
N GLN A 71 8.25 -11.78 1.60
CA GLN A 71 8.02 -10.76 2.62
C GLN A 71 6.63 -10.11 2.44
N VAL A 72 6.27 -9.70 1.21
CA VAL A 72 4.94 -9.14 0.95
C VAL A 72 3.83 -10.14 1.33
N GLN A 73 3.99 -11.43 1.03
CA GLN A 73 3.03 -12.45 1.46
C GLN A 73 2.90 -12.53 2.99
N GLN A 74 4.02 -12.48 3.70
CA GLN A 74 4.03 -12.48 5.17
C GLN A 74 3.39 -11.22 5.74
N ASP A 75 3.60 -10.05 5.11
CA ASP A 75 3.00 -8.79 5.52
C ASP A 75 1.47 -8.83 5.39
N PHE A 76 0.95 -9.41 4.31
CA PHE A 76 -0.49 -9.66 4.15
C PHE A 76 -1.03 -10.63 5.20
N ALA A 77 -0.32 -11.73 5.50
CA ALA A 77 -0.74 -12.69 6.53
C ALA A 77 -0.76 -12.04 7.92
N ALA A 78 0.26 -11.25 8.26
CA ALA A 78 0.32 -10.51 9.51
C ALA A 78 -0.77 -9.44 9.60
N ALA A 79 -1.05 -8.72 8.50
CA ALA A 79 -2.13 -7.73 8.45
C ALA A 79 -3.52 -8.37 8.59
N ALA A 80 -3.76 -9.54 7.99
CA ALA A 80 -4.99 -10.30 8.16
C ALA A 80 -5.19 -10.74 9.62
N LYS A 81 -4.12 -11.20 10.28
CA LYS A 81 -4.17 -11.57 11.69
C LYS A 81 -4.51 -10.37 12.58
N ARG A 82 -3.85 -9.22 12.35
CA ARG A 82 -4.16 -7.96 13.03
C ARG A 82 -5.60 -7.51 12.81
N ALA A 83 -6.15 -7.71 11.61
CA ALA A 83 -7.54 -7.34 11.31
C ALA A 83 -8.57 -8.16 12.12
N VAL A 84 -8.26 -9.43 12.43
CA VAL A 84 -9.10 -10.27 13.30
C VAL A 84 -8.97 -9.88 14.77
N GLU A 85 -7.78 -9.44 15.18
CA GLU A 85 -7.47 -9.05 16.57
C GLU A 85 -7.91 -7.61 16.93
N ALA A 86 -8.28 -6.79 15.94
CA ALA A 86 -8.58 -5.36 16.09
C ALA A 86 -9.98 -5.05 16.63
#